data_AF-A0A3S0YEH6-F1
#
_entry.id   AF-A0A3S0YEH6-F1
#
_cell.length_a   1.000
_cell.length_b   1.000
_cell.length_c   1.000
_cell.angle_alpha   90.00
_cell.angle_beta   90.00
_cell.angle_gamma   90.00
#
_symmetry.space_group_name_H-M   'P 1'
#
loop_
_entity.id
_entity.type
_entity.pdbx_description
1 polymer ?
#
loop_
_entity_poly.entity_id
_entity_poly.type
_entity_poly.pdbx_seq_one_letter_code
_entity_poly.pdbx_strand_id
1 'polypeptide(L)'
;MTDRMLSILGWVATCTAIAMYASYVDQIRLNLDGHKGSIVQPIATVVNCALWALYGLAKPKRDWPIVCANSPGIVLGALTLATAL
;
A
#
# COMPACT_ATOMS: atom_id res chain seq x y z
N MET A 1 18.72 19.75 5.49
CA MET A 1 17.25 19.65 5.33
C MET A 1 16.66 19.45 6.72
N THR A 2 15.79 20.33 7.20
CA THR A 2 15.32 20.34 8.60
C THR A 2 14.45 19.11 8.89
N ASP A 3 14.64 18.42 10.03
CA ASP A 3 13.87 17.22 10.42
C ASP A 3 12.33 17.41 10.34
N ARG A 4 11.87 18.64 10.56
CA ARG A 4 10.46 19.02 10.42
C ARG A 4 9.95 18.90 8.97
N MET A 5 10.77 19.27 7.98
CA MET A 5 10.42 19.16 6.56
C MET A 5 10.37 17.70 6.10
N LEU A 6 11.31 16.87 6.56
CA LEU A 6 11.28 15.41 6.35
C LEU A 6 10.02 14.78 6.93
N SER A 7 9.62 15.20 8.14
CA SER A 7 8.41 14.68 8.80
C SER A 7 7.14 15.05 8.03
N ILE A 8 7.01 16.31 7.59
CA ILE A 8 5.86 16.77 6.80
C ILE A 8 5.78 16.02 5.47
N LEU A 9 6.92 15.90 4.76
CA LEU A 9 6.98 15.15 3.50
C LEU A 9 6.58 13.68 3.69
N GLY A 10 7.02 13.04 4.77
CA GLY A 10 6.64 11.66 5.11
C GLY A 10 5.13 11.49 5.30
N TRP A 11 4.47 12.43 5.99
CA TRP A 11 3.01 12.41 6.16
C TRP A 11 2.25 12.67 4.87
N VAL A 12 2.70 13.63 4.05
CA VAL A 12 2.09 13.89 2.74
C VAL A 12 2.23 12.67 1.83
N ALA A 13 3.43 12.07 1.77
CA ALA A 13 3.66 10.85 1.00
C ALA A 13 2.78 9.68 1.48
N THR A 14 2.57 9.57 2.79
CA THR A 14 1.67 8.57 3.39
C THR A 14 0.23 8.77 2.93
N CYS A 15 -0.29 10.01 2.99
CA CYS A 15 -1.64 10.32 2.54
C CYS A 15 -1.82 10.02 1.04
N THR A 16 -0.85 10.39 0.20
CA THR A 16 -0.89 10.11 -1.23
C THR A 16 -0.81 8.61 -1.53
N ALA A 17 0.01 7.85 -0.79
CA ALA A 17 0.06 6.40 -0.91
C ALA A 17 -1.30 5.75 -0.58
N ILE A 18 -1.94 6.20 0.50
CA ILE A 18 -3.28 5.73 0.89
C ILE A 18 -4.31 6.05 -0.20
N ALA A 19 -4.28 7.26 -0.76
CA ALA A 19 -5.15 7.65 -1.86
C ALA A 19 -4.96 6.77 -3.11
N MET A 20 -3.71 6.40 -3.42
CA MET A 20 -3.42 5.48 -4.52
C MET A 20 -4.08 4.11 -4.31
N TYR A 21 -4.14 3.60 -3.08
CA TYR A 21 -4.79 2.32 -2.81
C TYR A 21 -6.32 2.35 -2.94
N ALA A 22 -6.96 3.52 -3.01
CA ALA A 22 -8.38 3.61 -3.34
C ALA A 22 -8.69 2.96 -4.70
N SER A 23 -7.73 2.98 -5.64
CA SER A 23 -7.86 2.29 -6.93
C SER A 23 -8.03 0.77 -6.80
N TYR A 24 -7.49 0.15 -5.74
CA TYR A 24 -7.70 -1.28 -5.47
C TYR A 24 -9.13 -1.57 -5.04
N VAL A 25 -9.81 -0.64 -4.37
CA VAL A 25 -11.23 -0.78 -4.01
C VAL A 25 -12.08 -0.82 -5.29
N ASP A 26 -11.80 0.03 -6.27
CA ASP A 26 -12.49 0.00 -7.55
C ASP A 26 -12.15 -1.26 -8.36
N GLN A 27 -10.89 -1.73 -8.31
CA GLN A 27 -10.51 -2.98 -8.95
C GLN A 27 -11.20 -4.21 -8.33
N ILE A 28 -11.39 -4.22 -7.00
CA ILE A 28 -12.17 -5.25 -6.30
C ILE A 28 -13.62 -5.24 -6.79
N ARG A 29 -14.25 -4.07 -6.93
CA ARG A 29 -15.62 -3.96 -7.44
C ARG A 29 -15.72 -4.53 -8.85
N LEU A 30 -14.80 -4.16 -9.74
CA LEU A 30 -14.75 -4.67 -11.11
C LEU A 30 -14.55 -6.20 -11.17
N ASN A 31 -13.68 -6.75 -10.33
CA ASN A 31 -13.48 -8.19 -10.24
C ASN A 31 -14.78 -8.92 -9.85
N LEU A 32 -15.52 -8.37 -8.87
CA LEU A 32 -16.80 -8.93 -8.41
C LEU A 32 -17.91 -8.79 -9.45
N ASP A 33 -17.90 -7.74 -10.27
CA ASP A 33 -18.79 -7.55 -11.43
C ASP A 33 -18.42 -8.45 -12.63
N GLY A 34 -17.41 -9.32 -12.48
CA GLY A 34 -16.97 -10.28 -13.50
C GLY A 34 -15.90 -9.74 -14.46
N HIS A 35 -15.49 -8.47 -14.31
CA HIS A 35 -14.41 -7.85 -15.07
C HIS A 35 -13.06 -8.03 -14.36
N LYS A 36 -12.57 -9.28 -14.37
CA LYS A 36 -11.32 -9.66 -13.69
C LYS A 36 -10.12 -8.90 -14.26
N GLY A 37 -9.41 -8.19 -13.39
CA GLY A 37 -8.15 -7.51 -13.70
C GLY A 37 -6.94 -8.45 -13.70
N SER A 38 -5.76 -7.89 -14.02
CA SER A 38 -4.50 -8.65 -13.93
C SER A 38 -4.12 -8.95 -12.48
N ILE A 39 -3.74 -10.20 -12.20
CA ILE A 39 -3.26 -10.65 -10.88
C ILE A 39 -1.82 -10.20 -10.56
N VAL A 40 -1.04 -9.80 -11.58
CA VAL A 40 0.39 -9.46 -11.42
C VAL A 40 0.56 -8.21 -10.55
N GLN A 41 -0.28 -7.19 -10.78
CA GLN A 41 -0.20 -5.92 -10.05
C GLN A 41 -0.59 -6.07 -8.56
N PRO A 42 -1.69 -6.77 -8.20
CA PRO A 42 -2.00 -7.13 -6.81
C PRO A 42 -0.86 -7.90 -6.12
N ILE A 43 -0.30 -8.93 -6.76
CA ILE A 43 0.83 -9.71 -6.20
C ILE A 43 2.03 -8.81 -5.93
N ALA A 44 2.45 -8.02 -6.94
CA ALA A 44 3.58 -7.11 -6.80
C ALA A 44 3.36 -6.10 -5.67
N THR A 45 2.12 -5.60 -5.53
CA THR A 45 1.75 -4.65 -4.46
C THR A 45 1.83 -5.28 -3.09
N VAL A 46 1.26 -6.47 -2.90
CA VAL A 46 1.32 -7.18 -1.61
C VAL A 46 2.78 -7.40 -1.20
N VAL A 47 3.62 -7.90 -2.10
CA VAL A 47 5.04 -8.16 -1.81
C VAL A 47 5.77 -6.84 -1.52
N ASN A 48 5.59 -5.82 -2.36
CA ASN A 48 6.28 -4.54 -2.19
C ASN A 48 5.90 -3.85 -0.87
N CYS A 49 4.60 -3.76 -0.57
CA CYS A 49 4.12 -3.15 0.65
C CYS A 49 4.54 -3.94 1.90
N ALA A 50 4.56 -5.28 1.84
CA ALA A 50 5.07 -6.11 2.93
C ALA A 50 6.56 -5.86 3.20
N LEU A 51 7.38 -5.76 2.14
CA LEU A 51 8.80 -5.45 2.26
C LEU A 51 9.03 -4.06 2.88
N TRP A 52 8.28 -3.04 2.46
CA TRP A 52 8.41 -1.69 3.01
C TRP A 52 7.91 -1.58 4.46
N ALA A 53 6.81 -2.25 4.79
CA ALA A 53 6.32 -2.30 6.17
C ALA A 53 7.34 -3.01 7.08
N LEU A 54 7.88 -4.15 6.64
CA LEU A 54 8.92 -4.87 7.39
C LEU A 54 10.19 -4.01 7.53
N TYR A 55 10.62 -3.34 6.45
CA TYR A 55 11.75 -2.41 6.48
C TYR A 55 11.54 -1.29 7.50
N GLY A 56 10.37 -0.64 7.52
CA GLY A 56 10.04 0.41 8.48
C GLY A 56 10.04 -0.09 9.93
N LEU A 57 9.61 -1.33 10.16
CA LEU A 57 9.62 -1.98 11.48
C LEU A 57 11.03 -2.42 11.92
N ALA A 58 11.89 -2.83 10.99
CA ALA A 58 13.23 -3.32 11.24
C ALA A 58 14.25 -2.19 11.51
N LYS A 59 13.91 -0.92 11.24
CA LYS A 59 14.80 0.21 11.55
C LYS A 59 15.03 0.37 13.06
N PRO A 60 16.25 0.75 13.50
CA PRO A 60 16.55 1.03 14.92
C PRO A 60 15.62 2.08 15.54
N LYS A 61 15.26 3.11 14.76
CA LYS A 61 14.15 4.01 15.04
C LYS A 61 13.03 3.68 14.06
N ARG A 62 11.97 3.04 14.55
CA ARG A 62 10.84 2.59 13.73
C ARG A 62 10.27 3.73 12.89
N ASP A 63 10.12 3.47 11.59
CA ASP A 63 9.62 4.42 10.61
C ASP A 63 8.10 4.26 10.47
N TRP A 64 7.38 4.71 11.49
CA TRP A 64 5.92 4.59 11.55
C TRP A 64 5.19 5.16 10.33
N PRO A 65 5.59 6.29 9.73
CA PRO A 65 4.99 6.78 8.49
C PRO A 65 5.04 5.74 7.36
N ILE A 66 6.20 5.12 7.11
CA ILE A 66 6.34 4.09 6.06
C ILE A 66 5.48 2.85 6.35
N VAL A 67 5.44 2.41 7.61
CA VAL A 67 4.63 1.25 8.02
C VAL A 67 3.14 1.55 7.81
N CYS A 68 2.67 2.71 8.26
CA CYS A 68 1.29 3.13 8.09
C CYS A 68 0.93 3.33 6.62
N ALA A 69 1.85 3.87 5.82
CA ALA A 69 1.65 4.03 4.38
C ALA A 69 1.45 2.67 3.69
N ASN A 70 2.25 1.65 4.00
CA ASN A 70 2.21 0.40 3.26
C ASN A 70 1.18 -0.62 3.77
N SER A 71 0.76 -0.54 5.03
CA SER A 71 -0.17 -1.51 5.63
C SER A 71 -1.50 -1.64 4.87
N PRO A 72 -2.17 -0.55 4.44
CA PRO A 72 -3.39 -0.66 3.63
C PRO A 72 -3.16 -1.34 2.27
N GLY A 73 -2.00 -1.10 1.64
CA GLY A 73 -1.64 -1.72 0.37
C GLY A 73 -1.50 -3.23 0.44
N ILE A 74 -1.03 -3.77 1.58
CA ILE A 74 -0.98 -5.22 1.82
C ILE A 74 -2.40 -5.80 1.85
N VAL A 75 -3.29 -5.19 2.63
CA VAL A 75 -4.67 -5.68 2.81
C VAL A 75 -5.46 -5.55 1.50
N LEU A 76 -5.44 -4.37 0.89
CA LEU A 76 -6.20 -4.10 -0.34
C LEU A 76 -5.64 -4.87 -1.54
N GLY A 77 -4.31 -5.00 -1.65
CA GLY A 77 -3.68 -5.83 -2.68
C GLY A 77 -4.07 -7.30 -2.54
N ALA A 78 -4.09 -7.83 -1.31
CA ALA A 78 -4.48 -9.22 -1.07
C ALA A 78 -5.96 -9.47 -1.38
N LEU A 79 -6.85 -8.55 -1.01
CA LEU A 79 -8.28 -8.62 -1.34
C LEU A 79 -8.52 -8.52 -2.86
N THR A 80 -7.77 -7.65 -3.54
CA THR A 80 -7.85 -7.53 -5.00
C THR A 80 -7.40 -8.81 -5.69
N LEU A 81 -6.32 -9.44 -5.21
CA LEU A 81 -5.87 -10.73 -5.71
C LEU A 81 -6.92 -11.82 -5.47
N ALA A 82 -7.47 -11.89 -4.26
CA ALA A 82 -8.46 -12.90 -3.89
C ALA A 82 -9.73 -12.82 -4.74
N THR A 83 -10.17 -11.60 -5.09
CA THR A 83 -11.36 -11.38 -5.93
C THR A 83 -11.10 -11.56 -7.42
N ALA A 84 -9.85 -11.45 -7.88
CA ALA A 84 -9.47 -11.69 -9.27
C ALA A 84 -9.36 -13.19 -9.63
N LEU A 85 -9.22 -14.07 -8.63
CA LEU A 85 -9.17 -15.53 -8.80
C LEU A 85 -10.57 -16.12 -9.03
#